data_AF-A0A8G1ZW33-F1
#
_entry.id   AF-A0A8G1ZW33-F1
#
_cell.length_a   1.000
_cell.length_b   1.000
_cell.length_c   1.000
_cell.angle_alpha   90.00
_cell.angle_beta   90.00
_cell.angle_gamma   90.00
#
_symmetry.space_group_name_H-M   'P 1'
#
loop_
_entity.id
_entity.type
_entity.pdbx_description
1 polymer ?
#
loop_
_entity_poly.entity_id
_entity_poly.type
_entity_poly.pdbx_seq_one_letter_code
_entity_poly.pdbx_strand_id
1 'polypeptide(L)'
;MSENPRWYTVVLKPQLADAEGHPEHGSPLRETRVEATGELGASGYPRYAGSGVQADIDPATGAVEAVTVDGDELPLGYVAQAREGDVAGGDSMVPGEYEFEAPRAPEGGEGEGAHPA
;
A
#
# COMPACT_ATOMS: atom_id res chain seq x y z
N MET A 1 0.69 -21.31 12.61
CA MET A 1 -0.27 -21.17 11.50
C MET A 1 0.03 -19.83 10.89
N SER A 2 0.41 -19.74 9.62
CA SER A 2 0.55 -18.41 9.00
C SER A 2 -0.84 -17.80 8.96
N GLU A 3 -0.99 -16.67 9.62
CA GLU A 3 -2.19 -15.87 9.47
C GLU A 3 -2.12 -15.22 8.09
N ASN A 4 -3.07 -15.55 7.22
CA ASN A 4 -3.22 -14.87 5.94
C ASN A 4 -3.38 -13.36 6.21
N PRO A 5 -2.92 -12.47 5.31
CA PRO A 5 -3.09 -11.05 5.50
C PRO A 5 -4.55 -10.68 5.74
N ARG A 6 -4.78 -9.72 6.64
CA ARG A 6 -6.14 -9.36 7.06
C ARG A 6 -6.88 -8.55 6.00
N TRP A 7 -6.13 -7.86 5.14
CA TRP A 7 -6.67 -7.00 4.11
C TRP A 7 -5.62 -6.75 3.02
N TYR A 8 -6.10 -6.35 1.84
CA TYR A 8 -5.29 -5.90 0.72
C TYR A 8 -5.87 -4.61 0.17
N THR A 9 -5.04 -3.82 -0.51
CA THR A 9 -5.49 -2.84 -1.49
C THR A 9 -5.51 -3.50 -2.85
N VAL A 10 -6.69 -3.63 -3.45
CA VAL A 10 -6.85 -4.08 -4.83
C VAL A 10 -6.89 -2.87 -5.75
N VAL A 11 -6.04 -2.92 -6.78
CA VAL A 11 -5.85 -1.87 -7.79
C VAL A 11 -6.27 -2.44 -9.14
N LEU A 12 -7.30 -1.85 -9.74
CA LEU A 12 -7.75 -2.18 -11.09
C LEU A 12 -7.03 -1.30 -12.10
N LYS A 13 -6.48 -1.91 -13.14
CA LYS A 13 -5.64 -1.26 -14.16
C LYS A 13 -6.00 -1.78 -15.56
N PRO A 14 -5.76 -1.01 -16.63
CA PRO A 14 -5.77 -1.56 -17.97
C PRO A 14 -4.62 -2.56 -18.14
N GLN A 15 -4.89 -3.66 -18.83
CA GLN A 15 -3.88 -4.62 -19.24
C GLN A 15 -3.24 -4.11 -20.54
N LEU A 16 -2.07 -3.49 -20.41
CA LEU A 16 -1.25 -3.04 -21.53
C LEU A 16 0.08 -3.80 -21.55
N ALA A 17 0.79 -3.66 -22.65
CA ALA A 17 2.15 -4.14 -22.83
C ALA A 17 3.03 -3.01 -23.38
N ASP A 18 4.32 -3.09 -23.09
CA ASP A 18 5.33 -2.19 -23.67
C ASP A 18 5.56 -2.51 -25.17
N ALA A 19 6.47 -1.76 -25.80
CA ALA A 19 6.77 -1.95 -27.23
C ALA A 19 7.40 -3.32 -27.53
N GLU A 20 8.03 -3.94 -26.54
CA GLU A 20 8.65 -5.26 -26.58
C GLU A 20 7.67 -6.39 -26.23
N GLY A 21 6.45 -6.06 -25.82
CA GLY A 21 5.38 -6.99 -25.48
C GLY A 21 5.40 -7.49 -24.04
N HIS A 22 6.21 -6.91 -23.15
CA HIS A 22 6.17 -7.22 -21.72
C HIS A 22 4.97 -6.57 -21.03
N PRO A 23 4.43 -7.19 -19.98
CA PRO A 23 3.33 -6.59 -19.22
C PRO A 23 3.76 -5.25 -18.60
N GLU A 24 3.15 -4.17 -19.07
CA GLU A 24 3.29 -2.83 -18.51
C GLU A 24 1.89 -2.27 -18.32
N HIS A 25 1.28 -2.53 -17.16
CA HIS A 25 -0.10 -2.10 -16.92
C HIS A 25 -0.20 -0.57 -16.81
N GLY A 26 -1.24 0.00 -17.42
CA GLY A 26 -1.48 1.45 -17.42
C GLY A 26 -1.79 2.05 -16.04
N SER A 27 -2.17 3.32 -15.97
CA SER A 27 -2.49 3.97 -14.69
C SER A 27 -3.66 3.30 -13.96
N PRO A 28 -3.69 3.31 -12.61
CA PRO A 28 -4.83 2.86 -11.82
C PRO A 28 -6.14 3.53 -12.24
N LEU A 29 -7.20 2.74 -12.36
CA LEU A 29 -8.55 3.20 -12.65
C LEU A 29 -9.43 3.24 -11.40
N ARG A 30 -9.20 2.29 -10.49
CA ARG A 30 -9.88 2.16 -9.20
C ARG A 30 -8.95 1.51 -8.21
N GLU A 31 -8.96 2.02 -6.98
CA GLU A 31 -8.28 1.42 -5.85
C GLU A 31 -9.27 1.25 -4.71
N THR A 32 -9.27 0.08 -4.07
CA THR A 32 -10.09 -0.15 -2.90
C THR A 32 -9.41 -1.11 -1.94
N ARG A 33 -9.66 -0.91 -0.65
CA ARG A 33 -9.36 -1.91 0.36
C ARG A 33 -10.38 -3.04 0.30
N VAL A 34 -9.90 -4.27 0.45
CA VAL A 34 -10.69 -5.49 0.60
C VAL A 34 -10.22 -6.22 1.85
N GLU A 35 -11.14 -6.81 2.60
CA GLU A 35 -10.85 -7.48 3.87
C GLU A 35 -11.13 -8.96 3.78
N ALA A 36 -10.35 -9.76 4.51
CA ALA A 36 -10.52 -11.20 4.56
C ALA A 36 -11.93 -11.55 5.02
N THR A 37 -12.64 -12.34 4.21
CA THR A 37 -14.00 -12.78 4.53
C THR A 37 -14.02 -14.00 5.45
N GLY A 38 -12.89 -14.73 5.52
CA GLY A 38 -12.80 -16.03 6.19
C GLY A 38 -13.24 -17.22 5.32
N GLU A 39 -13.71 -16.96 4.10
CA GLU A 39 -14.14 -17.98 3.15
C GLU A 39 -13.10 -18.21 2.04
N LEU A 40 -13.21 -19.35 1.36
CA LEU A 40 -12.50 -19.60 0.10
C LEU A 40 -13.39 -19.16 -1.06
N GLY A 41 -12.78 -18.58 -2.07
CA GLY A 41 -13.45 -18.22 -3.30
C GLY A 41 -13.48 -19.35 -4.33
N ALA A 42 -14.01 -19.03 -5.52
CA ALA A 42 -14.21 -20.01 -6.59
C ALA A 42 -12.88 -20.51 -7.18
N SER A 43 -11.81 -19.71 -7.09
CA SER A 43 -10.46 -20.14 -7.47
C SER A 43 -9.81 -21.11 -6.46
N GLY A 44 -10.43 -21.31 -5.29
CA GLY A 44 -9.87 -22.10 -4.19
C GLY A 44 -8.94 -21.34 -3.25
N TYR A 45 -8.72 -20.05 -3.51
CA TYR A 45 -7.91 -19.16 -2.66
C TYR A 45 -8.77 -18.36 -1.67
N PRO A 46 -8.19 -17.85 -0.57
CA PRO A 46 -8.91 -17.01 0.38
C PRO A 46 -9.56 -15.79 -0.30
N ARG A 47 -10.79 -15.53 0.10
CA ARG A 47 -11.63 -14.47 -0.45
C ARG A 47 -11.55 -13.20 0.38
N TYR A 48 -11.36 -12.09 -0.32
CA TYR A 48 -11.36 -10.74 0.22
C TYR A 48 -12.47 -9.92 -0.43
N ALA A 49 -13.14 -9.07 0.34
CA ALA A 49 -14.22 -8.23 -0.18
C ALA A 49 -14.20 -6.81 0.39
N GLY A 50 -14.60 -5.83 -0.42
CA GLY A 50 -14.70 -4.45 0.02
C GLY A 50 -15.11 -3.51 -1.11
N SER A 51 -15.99 -2.55 -0.80
CA SER A 51 -16.48 -1.52 -1.73
C SER A 51 -16.86 -2.07 -3.12
N GLY A 52 -17.63 -3.15 -3.18
CA GLY A 52 -18.08 -3.78 -4.43
C GLY A 52 -17.05 -4.65 -5.14
N VAL A 53 -15.80 -4.73 -4.67
CA VAL A 53 -14.78 -5.65 -5.21
C VAL A 53 -14.74 -6.92 -4.36
N GLN A 54 -14.73 -8.07 -5.02
CA GLN A 54 -14.40 -9.37 -4.42
C GLN A 54 -13.19 -9.94 -5.15
N ALA A 55 -12.16 -10.33 -4.41
CA ALA A 55 -10.94 -10.88 -4.96
C ALA A 55 -10.55 -12.14 -4.20
N ASP A 56 -10.23 -13.19 -4.96
CA ASP A 56 -9.62 -14.40 -4.42
C ASP A 56 -8.11 -14.25 -4.62
N ILE A 57 -7.35 -14.22 -3.52
CA ILE A 57 -5.93 -13.80 -3.52
C ILE A 57 -5.07 -14.91 -2.93
N ASP A 58 -4.00 -15.28 -3.62
CA ASP A 58 -2.96 -16.16 -3.09
C ASP A 58 -2.17 -15.42 -1.99
N PRO A 59 -2.29 -15.83 -0.70
CA PRO A 59 -1.60 -15.15 0.39
C PRO A 59 -0.08 -15.29 0.32
N ALA A 60 0.45 -16.30 -0.38
CA ALA A 60 1.88 -16.53 -0.50
C ALA A 60 2.55 -15.57 -1.48
N THR A 61 1.84 -15.15 -2.52
CA THR A 61 2.39 -14.34 -3.62
C THR A 61 1.74 -12.97 -3.77
N GLY A 62 0.54 -12.78 -3.19
CA GLY A 62 -0.31 -11.61 -3.44
C GLY A 62 -0.97 -11.63 -4.82
N ALA A 63 -0.91 -12.74 -5.56
CA ALA A 63 -1.54 -12.85 -6.87
C ALA A 63 -3.06 -12.83 -6.74
N VAL A 64 -3.72 -12.06 -7.60
CA VAL A 64 -5.19 -12.06 -7.72
C VAL A 64 -5.58 -13.17 -8.69
N GLU A 65 -6.20 -14.22 -8.16
CA GLU A 65 -6.54 -15.44 -8.89
C GLU A 65 -7.95 -15.38 -9.51
N ALA A 66 -8.85 -14.63 -8.87
CA ALA A 66 -10.16 -14.29 -9.43
C ALA A 66 -10.63 -12.95 -8.86
N VAL A 67 -11.41 -12.20 -9.65
CA VAL A 67 -11.95 -10.90 -9.21
C VAL A 67 -13.30 -10.61 -9.84
N THR A 68 -14.22 -10.08 -9.04
CA THR A 68 -15.47 -9.46 -9.50
C THR A 68 -15.54 -8.01 -9.04
N VAL A 69 -16.21 -7.18 -9.84
CA VAL A 69 -16.41 -5.76 -9.59
C VAL A 69 -17.90 -5.46 -9.72
N ASP A 70 -18.48 -5.01 -8.61
CA ASP A 70 -19.90 -4.69 -8.46
C ASP A 70 -20.83 -5.87 -8.83
N GLY A 71 -20.33 -7.10 -8.65
CA GLY A 71 -21.05 -8.35 -8.92
C GLY A 71 -20.74 -8.98 -10.28
N ASP A 72 -20.09 -8.25 -11.18
CA ASP A 72 -19.74 -8.72 -12.53
C ASP A 72 -18.29 -9.17 -12.61
N GLU A 73 -18.02 -10.09 -13.55
CA GLU A 73 -16.65 -10.49 -13.88
C GLU A 73 -15.88 -9.30 -14.47
N LEU A 74 -14.58 -9.20 -14.14
CA LEU A 74 -13.74 -8.13 -14.67
C LEU A 74 -13.66 -8.23 -16.21
N PRO A 75 -13.95 -7.13 -16.95
CA PRO A 75 -13.89 -7.16 -18.39
C PRO A 75 -12.51 -7.49 -18.94
N LEU A 76 -12.46 -8.07 -20.14
CA LEU A 76 -11.22 -8.31 -20.87
C LEU A 76 -10.46 -6.99 -21.11
N GLY A 77 -9.14 -7.06 -21.07
CA GLY A 77 -8.26 -5.89 -21.21
C GLY A 77 -8.04 -5.12 -19.90
N TYR A 78 -8.46 -5.69 -18.77
CA TYR A 78 -8.19 -5.17 -17.43
C TYR A 78 -7.49 -6.23 -16.59
N VAL A 79 -6.76 -5.76 -15.59
CA VAL A 79 -6.09 -6.60 -14.59
C VAL A 79 -6.33 -6.02 -13.20
N ALA A 80 -6.41 -6.91 -12.21
CA ALA A 80 -6.38 -6.56 -10.80
C ALA A 80 -5.02 -6.92 -10.20
N GLN A 81 -4.45 -6.02 -9.42
CA GLN A 81 -3.26 -6.27 -8.62
C GLN A 81 -3.60 -6.07 -7.16
N ALA A 82 -3.08 -6.94 -6.27
CA ALA A 82 -3.19 -6.73 -4.84
C ALA A 82 -1.87 -6.20 -4.28
N ARG A 83 -1.99 -5.28 -3.32
CA ARG A 83 -0.90 -4.82 -2.47
C ARG A 83 -1.29 -5.14 -1.05
N GLU A 84 -0.46 -5.89 -0.36
CA GLU A 84 -0.67 -6.07 1.08
C GLU A 84 -0.56 -4.72 1.75
N GLY A 85 -1.50 -4.45 2.65
CA GLY A 85 -1.45 -3.28 3.49
C GLY A 85 -0.53 -3.49 4.67
N ASP A 86 0.28 -2.49 5.05
CA ASP A 86 1.18 -2.59 6.20
C ASP A 86 0.49 -3.22 7.40
N VAL A 87 1.02 -4.37 7.84
CA VAL A 87 0.72 -4.89 9.17
C VAL A 87 1.15 -3.83 10.17
N ALA A 88 0.21 -3.24 10.89
CA ALA A 88 0.52 -2.59 12.15
C ALA A 88 1.05 -3.66 13.12
N GLY A 89 2.34 -3.99 13.01
CA GLY A 89 2.97 -5.08 13.75
C GLY A 89 4.11 -5.77 13.00
N GLY A 90 5.09 -5.01 12.52
CA GLY A 90 6.36 -5.53 12.05
C GLY A 90 7.38 -4.41 12.08
N ASP A 91 8.35 -4.51 12.99
CA ASP A 91 9.42 -3.55 13.26
C ASP A 91 10.08 -3.00 11.97
N SER A 92 9.63 -1.84 11.51
CA SER A 92 10.37 -0.96 10.60
C SER A 92 10.12 0.49 11.00
N MET A 93 10.42 0.75 12.27
CA MET A 93 10.80 2.08 12.72
C MET A 93 12.27 2.28 12.35
N VAL A 94 12.52 2.84 11.16
CA VAL A 94 13.69 3.71 10.97
C VAL A 94 13.24 5.04 10.37
N PRO A 95 12.75 5.99 11.20
CA PRO A 95 12.92 7.39 10.88
C PRO A 95 14.31 7.80 11.36
N GLY A 96 15.32 7.45 10.57
CA GLY A 96 16.69 7.95 10.71
C GLY A 96 16.88 9.19 9.84
N GLU A 97 16.49 10.33 10.38
CA GLU A 97 17.11 11.66 10.19
C GLU A 97 17.00 12.29 8.79
N TYR A 98 15.86 12.95 8.56
CA TYR A 98 15.86 14.16 7.75
C TYR A 98 16.46 15.30 8.61
N GLU A 99 17.74 15.60 8.44
CA GLU A 99 18.35 16.80 9.04
C GLU A 99 17.76 18.06 8.40
N PHE A 100 16.80 18.69 9.08
CA PHE A 100 16.49 20.10 8.84
C PHE A 100 17.40 20.90 9.77
N GLU A 101 18.47 21.51 9.24
CA GLU A 101 19.27 22.46 10.00
C GLU A 101 18.35 23.60 10.49
N ALA A 102 18.10 23.64 11.79
CA ALA A 102 17.45 24.78 12.42
C ALA A 102 18.42 25.98 12.39
N PRO A 103 17.94 27.21 12.09
CA PRO A 103 18.81 28.38 12.14
C PRO A 103 19.29 28.60 13.59
N ARG A 104 20.61 28.69 13.78
CA ARG A 104 21.22 29.01 15.08
C ARG A 104 20.67 30.33 15.62
N ALA A 105 20.15 30.29 16.85
CA ALA A 105 19.91 31.47 17.65
C ALA A 105 21.24 32.13 18.07
N PRO A 106 21.30 33.47 18.24
CA PRO A 106 22.51 34.14 18.69
C PRO A 106 22.79 33.84 20.17
N GLU A 107 24.02 33.45 20.48
CA GLU A 107 24.48 33.23 21.86
C GLU A 107 24.46 34.54 22.66
N GLY A 108 23.89 34.47 23.86
CA GLY A 108 24.03 35.51 24.88
C GLY A 108 25.34 35.32 25.64
N GLY A 109 26.07 36.42 25.84
CA GLY A 109 27.19 36.51 26.77
C GLY A 109 26.91 37.58 27.82
N GLU A 110 26.81 37.15 29.07
CA GLU A 110 26.64 37.96 30.28
C GLU A 110 28.01 38.49 30.76
N GLY A 111 28.08 39.69 31.35
CA GLY A 111 29.34 40.19 31.95
C GLY A 111 29.38 41.65 32.38
N GLU A 112 28.62 41.97 33.43
CA GLU A 112 28.90 42.89 34.56
C GLU A 112 30.12 43.85 34.53
N GLY A 113 29.87 45.15 34.79
CA GLY A 113 30.61 45.90 35.84
C GLY A 113 31.58 47.04 35.46
N ALA A 114 31.31 48.22 36.06
CA ALA A 114 32.23 49.30 36.46
C ALA A 114 32.63 50.41 35.46
N HIS A 115 31.90 51.54 35.54
CA HIS A 115 32.46 52.89 35.37
C HIS A 115 33.07 53.37 36.69
N PRO A 116 34.23 54.04 36.66
CA PRO A 116 34.26 55.37 37.25
C PRO A 116 34.91 56.43 36.36
N ALA A 117 34.73 57.68 36.81
CA ALA A 117 34.93 58.97 36.15
C ALA A 117 36.31 59.23 35.52
#